data_AF-A0A8S1B0X8-F1
#
_entry.id   AF-A0A8S1B0X8-F1
#
_cell.length_a   1.000
_cell.length_b   1.000
_cell.length_c   1.000
_cell.angle_alpha   90.00
_cell.angle_beta   90.00
_cell.angle_gamma   90.00
#
_symmetry.space_group_name_H-M   'P 1'
#
loop_
_entity.id
_entity.type
_entity.pdbx_description
1 polymer ?
#
loop_
_entity_poly.entity_id
_entity_poly.type
_entity_poly.pdbx_seq_one_letter_code
_entity_poly.pdbx_strand_id
1 'polypeptide(L)'
;MSTQRTPPESSLLKPNILTQESDTASDYVGSDPDCRGQINITRRFKRKFDDSTLTDIKEMLANVQQQQIAQASKLDTEMNKMIKQNTDIKTSIETMSDKYDEILQELKQTKAENTAIKKQMKLFEQKIELLERNAKASTLELRNIPEQQSENKSTLVSLVKNIGEQRETEYWPSEVSRRI
;
A
#
# COMPACT_ATOMS: atom_id res chain seq x y z
N MET A 1 7.64 -4.76 26.55
CA MET A 1 8.68 -5.70 26.06
C MET A 1 8.48 -5.84 24.56
N SER A 2 9.14 -4.96 23.79
CA SER A 2 9.02 -4.87 22.33
C SER A 2 10.17 -5.66 21.72
N THR A 3 9.89 -6.68 20.91
CA THR A 3 10.90 -7.42 20.17
C THR A 3 10.86 -6.97 18.71
N GLN A 4 11.73 -6.02 18.37
CA GLN A 4 12.04 -5.69 16.98
C GLN A 4 12.77 -6.88 16.34
N ARG A 5 12.28 -7.35 15.19
CA ARG A 5 12.99 -8.30 14.33
C ARG A 5 13.37 -7.57 13.05
N THR A 6 14.66 -7.30 12.90
CA THR A 6 15.30 -6.82 11.67
C THR A 6 15.40 -7.98 10.67
N PRO A 7 15.12 -7.78 9.37
CA PRO A 7 15.36 -8.79 8.34
C PRO A 7 16.86 -8.88 7.98
N PRO A 8 17.35 -10.06 7.54
CA PRO A 8 18.76 -10.26 7.19
C PRO A 8 19.12 -9.62 5.83
N GLU A 9 20.39 -9.23 5.72
CA GLU A 9 21.02 -8.56 4.57
C GLU A 9 20.84 -9.28 3.24
N SER A 10 20.48 -8.52 2.20
CA SER A 10 20.54 -8.92 0.81
C SER A 10 21.98 -8.81 0.28
N SER A 11 22.57 -9.94 -0.12
CA SER A 11 23.82 -9.95 -0.87
C SER A 11 23.57 -9.43 -2.29
N LEU A 12 24.08 -8.23 -2.54
CA LEU A 12 24.20 -7.60 -3.84
C LEU A 12 25.13 -8.44 -4.75
N LEU A 13 24.57 -9.18 -5.70
CA LEU A 13 25.34 -9.68 -6.84
C LEU A 13 25.41 -8.58 -7.90
N LYS A 14 26.56 -7.90 -7.96
CA LYS A 14 26.95 -7.03 -9.07
C LYS A 14 27.40 -7.88 -10.28
N PRO A 15 27.26 -7.38 -11.51
CA PRO A 15 27.56 -8.12 -12.72
C PRO A 15 29.07 -8.17 -12.96
N ASN A 16 29.59 -9.37 -13.19
CA ASN A 16 30.99 -9.57 -13.56
C ASN A 16 31.14 -9.35 -15.08
N ILE A 17 31.86 -8.29 -15.44
CA ILE A 17 32.26 -7.97 -16.81
C ILE A 17 33.65 -8.57 -17.03
N LEU A 18 33.75 -9.41 -18.08
CA LEU A 18 34.91 -9.61 -18.95
C LEU A 18 36.18 -10.22 -18.34
N THR A 19 36.43 -11.49 -18.65
CA THR A 19 37.70 -11.90 -19.28
C THR A 19 37.46 -13.14 -20.14
N GLN A 20 37.46 -12.94 -21.45
CA GLN A 20 37.43 -13.98 -22.46
C GLN A 20 38.89 -14.38 -22.70
N GLU A 21 39.39 -15.37 -21.97
CA GLU A 21 40.66 -16.01 -22.32
C GLU A 21 40.42 -17.02 -23.43
N SER A 22 41.19 -16.86 -24.49
CA SER A 22 41.18 -17.64 -25.72
C SER A 22 42.29 -18.66 -25.63
N ASP A 23 42.05 -19.77 -24.92
CA ASP A 23 42.95 -20.91 -24.96
C ASP A 23 42.69 -21.73 -26.22
N THR A 24 43.44 -21.36 -27.24
CA THR A 24 43.64 -22.16 -28.46
C THR A 24 44.65 -23.26 -28.13
N ALA A 25 44.24 -24.27 -27.35
CA ALA A 25 45.01 -25.49 -27.18
C ALA A 25 44.68 -26.46 -28.32
N SER A 26 45.37 -26.26 -29.44
CA SER A 26 45.44 -27.19 -30.56
C SER A 26 46.28 -28.41 -30.15
N ASP A 27 45.66 -29.38 -29.47
CA ASP A 27 46.24 -30.72 -29.34
C ASP A 27 45.96 -31.52 -30.61
N TYR A 28 46.78 -31.24 -31.62
CA TYR A 28 46.92 -32.05 -32.82
C TYR A 28 47.66 -33.33 -32.43
N VAL A 29 46.93 -34.35 -31.96
CA VAL A 29 47.48 -35.71 -31.83
C VAL A 29 47.57 -36.31 -33.23
N GLY A 30 48.66 -35.99 -33.91
CA GLY A 30 49.09 -36.67 -35.13
C GLY A 30 49.51 -38.09 -34.80
N SER A 31 48.57 -39.03 -34.88
CA SER A 31 48.89 -40.45 -34.98
C SER A 31 49.35 -40.74 -36.41
N ASP A 32 50.65 -40.58 -36.66
CA ASP A 32 51.31 -41.08 -37.86
C ASP A 32 51.59 -42.58 -37.67
N PRO A 33 50.99 -43.50 -38.44
CA PRO A 33 51.44 -44.88 -38.45
C PRO A 33 52.65 -44.97 -39.38
N ASP A 34 53.83 -45.19 -38.79
CA ASP A 34 55.05 -45.52 -39.52
C ASP A 34 54.87 -46.91 -40.19
N CYS A 35 54.32 -46.90 -41.40
CA CYS A 35 54.15 -48.09 -42.23
C CYS A 35 55.14 -48.10 -43.39
N ARG A 36 56.44 -48.02 -43.09
CA ARG A 36 57.49 -48.42 -44.05
C ARG A 36 57.64 -49.94 -44.06
N GLY A 37 56.74 -50.62 -44.74
CA GLY A 37 56.84 -52.06 -44.96
C GLY A 37 55.71 -52.63 -45.82
N GLN A 38 56.06 -53.06 -47.03
CA GLN A 38 55.28 -53.92 -47.94
C GLN A 38 53.91 -53.38 -48.43
N ILE A 39 53.94 -52.79 -49.63
CA ILE A 39 52.77 -52.42 -50.41
C ILE A 39 52.13 -53.70 -50.99
N ASN A 40 51.25 -54.34 -50.21
CA ASN A 40 50.24 -55.25 -50.74
C ASN A 40 48.98 -54.44 -51.07
N ILE A 41 48.88 -53.92 -52.30
CA ILE A 41 47.65 -53.31 -52.81
C ILE A 41 46.62 -54.42 -52.99
N THR A 42 45.91 -54.75 -51.92
CA THR A 42 44.61 -55.39 -52.05
C THR A 42 43.68 -54.34 -52.63
N ARG A 43 43.18 -54.58 -53.86
CA ARG A 43 42.12 -53.75 -54.46
C ARG A 43 40.89 -53.82 -53.55
N ARG A 44 40.78 -52.87 -52.63
CA ARG A 44 39.56 -52.69 -51.84
C ARG A 44 38.45 -52.36 -52.83
N PHE A 45 37.48 -53.27 -52.99
CA PHE A 45 36.28 -53.00 -53.75
C PHE A 45 35.70 -51.65 -53.28
N LYS A 46 35.59 -50.68 -54.20
CA LYS A 46 34.80 -49.47 -53.96
C LYS A 46 33.39 -49.96 -53.66
N ARG A 47 32.98 -49.90 -52.39
CA ARG A 47 31.58 -50.09 -52.01
C ARG A 47 30.80 -49.05 -52.80
N LYS A 48 29.83 -49.48 -53.62
CA LYS A 48 28.90 -48.54 -54.22
C LYS A 48 28.16 -47.90 -53.06
N PHE A 49 28.35 -46.60 -52.88
CA PHE A 49 27.61 -45.84 -51.90
C PHE A 49 26.15 -45.94 -52.34
N ASP A 50 25.32 -46.55 -51.50
CA ASP A 50 23.91 -46.76 -51.81
C ASP A 50 23.20 -45.42 -51.62
N ASP A 51 22.56 -44.91 -52.68
CA ASP A 51 21.82 -43.66 -52.67
C ASP A 51 20.72 -43.67 -51.60
N SER A 52 20.21 -44.86 -51.23
CA SER A 52 19.27 -45.06 -50.12
C SER A 52 19.79 -44.52 -48.79
N THR A 53 21.09 -44.67 -48.50
CA THR A 53 21.66 -44.18 -47.24
C THR A 53 21.78 -42.66 -47.20
N LEU A 54 21.94 -42.04 -48.38
CA LEU A 54 22.05 -40.59 -48.51
C LEU A 54 20.68 -39.92 -48.44
N THR A 55 19.63 -40.59 -48.93
CA THR A 55 18.24 -40.15 -48.77
C THR A 55 17.80 -40.20 -47.31
N ASP A 56 18.15 -41.25 -46.56
CA ASP A 56 17.77 -41.39 -45.15
C ASP A 56 18.43 -40.31 -44.28
N ILE A 57 19.70 -39.98 -44.55
CA ILE A 57 20.41 -38.90 -43.85
C ILE A 57 19.79 -37.54 -44.16
N LYS A 58 19.39 -37.29 -45.42
CA LYS A 58 18.70 -36.05 -45.80
C LYS A 58 17.35 -35.92 -45.11
N GLU A 59 16.59 -37.01 -45.02
CA GLU A 59 15.30 -37.02 -44.32
C GLU A 59 15.48 -36.79 -42.82
N MET A 60 16.48 -37.42 -42.20
CA MET A 60 16.81 -37.18 -40.79
C MET A 60 17.20 -35.71 -40.53
N LEU A 61 18.03 -35.11 -41.40
CA LEU A 61 18.41 -33.69 -41.29
C LEU A 61 17.21 -32.77 -41.47
N ALA A 62 16.31 -33.06 -42.42
CA ALA A 62 15.08 -32.29 -42.62
C ALA A 62 14.17 -32.36 -41.38
N ASN A 63 14.02 -33.55 -40.79
CA ASN A 63 13.24 -33.74 -39.56
C ASN A 63 13.84 -32.98 -38.37
N VAL A 64 15.16 -33.01 -38.21
CA VAL A 64 15.86 -32.25 -37.16
C VAL A 64 15.68 -30.73 -37.38
N GLN A 65 15.82 -30.26 -38.61
CA GLN A 65 15.60 -28.84 -38.93
C GLN A 65 14.15 -28.42 -38.63
N GLN A 66 13.17 -29.25 -38.98
CA GLN A 66 11.76 -28.99 -38.70
C GLN A 66 11.48 -28.96 -37.19
N GLN A 67 12.06 -29.89 -36.41
CA GLN A 67 11.97 -29.89 -34.96
C GLN A 67 12.61 -28.65 -34.34
N GLN A 68 13.78 -28.22 -34.83
CA GLN A 68 14.45 -27.01 -34.36
C GLN A 68 13.61 -25.76 -34.64
N ILE A 69 13.03 -25.63 -35.83
CA ILE A 69 12.14 -24.51 -36.17
C ILE A 69 10.91 -24.50 -35.26
N ALA A 70 10.29 -25.67 -35.03
CA ALA A 70 9.13 -25.79 -34.15
C ALA A 70 9.47 -25.44 -32.70
N GLN A 71 10.62 -25.88 -32.19
CA GLN A 71 11.10 -25.53 -30.85
C GLN A 71 11.43 -24.04 -30.73
N ALA A 72 12.10 -23.46 -31.72
CA ALA A 72 12.40 -22.03 -31.75
C ALA A 72 11.11 -21.19 -31.76
N SER A 73 10.14 -21.57 -32.58
CA SER A 73 8.82 -20.92 -32.61
C SER A 73 8.10 -21.04 -31.28
N LYS A 74 8.10 -22.23 -30.65
CA LYS A 74 7.50 -22.41 -29.32
C LYS A 74 8.19 -21.53 -28.26
N LEU A 75 9.52 -21.50 -28.25
CA LEU A 75 10.28 -20.65 -27.32
C LEU A 75 9.96 -19.16 -27.52
N ASP A 76 9.88 -18.70 -28.77
CA ASP A 76 9.52 -17.32 -29.08
C ASP A 76 8.11 -16.98 -28.58
N THR A 77 7.14 -17.88 -28.75
CA THR A 77 5.78 -17.67 -28.24
C THR A 77 5.71 -17.59 -26.71
N GLU A 78 6.43 -18.48 -26.00
CA GLU A 78 6.47 -18.46 -24.53
C GLU A 78 7.25 -17.24 -24.01
N MET A 79 8.32 -16.84 -24.70
CA MET A 79 9.08 -15.63 -24.38
C MET A 79 8.21 -14.37 -24.51
N ASN A 80 7.48 -14.23 -25.62
CA ASN A 80 6.55 -13.12 -25.84
C ASN A 80 5.42 -13.09 -24.80
N LYS A 81 4.91 -14.26 -24.42
CA LYS A 81 3.93 -14.38 -23.34
C LYS A 81 4.50 -13.92 -22.00
N MET A 82 5.73 -14.31 -21.67
CA MET A 82 6.42 -13.88 -20.45
C MET A 82 6.67 -12.36 -20.43
N ILE A 83 7.11 -11.79 -21.56
CA ILE A 83 7.30 -10.34 -21.71
C ILE A 83 5.98 -9.60 -21.45
N LYS A 84 4.89 -10.10 -22.04
CA LYS A 84 3.56 -9.52 -21.84
C LYS A 84 3.15 -9.59 -20.37
N GLN A 85 3.25 -10.76 -19.74
CA GLN A 85 2.92 -10.93 -18.32
C GLN A 85 3.74 -10.00 -17.42
N ASN A 86 5.04 -9.85 -17.67
CA ASN A 86 5.89 -8.93 -16.90
C ASN A 86 5.48 -7.46 -17.10
N THR A 87 5.04 -7.11 -18.30
CA THR A 87 4.55 -5.75 -18.60
C THR A 87 3.23 -5.48 -17.88
N ASP A 88 2.31 -6.44 -17.87
CA ASP A 88 1.04 -6.36 -17.16
C ASP A 88 1.26 -6.27 -15.64
N ILE A 89 2.21 -7.05 -15.10
CA ILE A 89 2.60 -7.00 -13.68
C ILE A 89 3.16 -5.62 -13.33
N LYS A 90 4.07 -5.08 -14.15
CA LYS A 90 4.64 -3.75 -13.93
C LYS A 90 3.55 -2.68 -13.87
N THR A 91 2.64 -2.70 -14.85
CA THR A 91 1.50 -1.77 -14.90
C THR A 91 0.58 -1.93 -13.68
N SER A 92 0.35 -3.16 -13.22
CA SER A 92 -0.46 -3.44 -12.03
C SER A 92 0.20 -2.90 -10.76
N ILE A 93 1.52 -2.95 -10.67
CA ILE A 93 2.28 -2.39 -9.54
C ILE A 93 2.23 -0.86 -9.56
N GLU A 94 2.44 -0.24 -10.72
CA GLU A 94 2.36 1.21 -10.88
C GLU A 94 0.99 1.74 -10.48
N THR A 95 -0.08 1.15 -11.02
CA THR A 95 -1.46 1.52 -10.66
C THR A 95 -1.77 1.29 -9.17
N MET A 96 -1.25 0.23 -8.57
CA MET A 96 -1.40 -0.02 -7.13
C MET A 96 -0.65 1.02 -6.29
N SER A 97 0.54 1.43 -6.72
CA SER A 97 1.32 2.48 -6.07
C SER A 97 0.57 3.82 -6.10
N ASP A 98 0.04 4.21 -7.26
CA ASP A 98 -0.73 5.44 -7.41
C ASP A 98 -1.97 5.44 -6.50
N LYS A 99 -2.68 4.30 -6.45
CA LYS A 99 -3.84 4.13 -5.57
C LYS A 99 -3.48 4.14 -4.10
N TYR A 100 -2.32 3.61 -3.74
CA TYR A 100 -1.82 3.65 -2.37
C TYR A 100 -1.55 5.10 -1.92
N ASP A 101 -0.91 5.90 -2.78
CA ASP A 101 -0.63 7.30 -2.50
C ASP A 101 -1.93 8.13 -2.38
N GLU A 102 -2.91 7.88 -3.24
CA GLU A 102 -4.25 8.49 -3.16
C GLU A 102 -4.94 8.18 -1.82
N ILE A 103 -5.00 6.91 -1.42
CA ILE A 103 -5.57 6.48 -0.14
C ILE A 103 -4.83 7.13 1.04
N LEU A 104 -3.51 7.21 0.97
CA LEU A 104 -2.69 7.82 2.02
C LEU A 104 -3.01 9.32 2.16
N GLN A 105 -3.25 10.01 1.04
CA GLN A 105 -3.65 11.41 1.03
C GLN A 105 -5.03 11.60 1.64
N GLU A 106 -6.02 10.82 1.21
CA GLU A 106 -7.39 10.86 1.76
C GLU A 106 -7.40 10.57 3.27
N LEU A 107 -6.59 9.62 3.72
CA LEU A 107 -6.48 9.28 5.14
C LEU A 107 -5.88 10.42 5.96
N LYS A 108 -4.84 11.10 5.44
CA LYS A 108 -4.27 12.29 6.08
C LYS A 108 -5.30 13.42 6.18
N GLN A 109 -6.03 13.67 5.10
CA GLN A 109 -7.08 14.70 5.07
C GLN A 109 -8.19 14.38 6.07
N THR A 110 -8.75 13.17 6.02
CA THR A 110 -9.81 12.72 6.93
C THR A 110 -9.38 12.82 8.39
N LYS A 111 -8.13 12.46 8.70
CA LYS A 111 -7.58 12.60 10.06
C LYS A 111 -7.50 14.06 10.49
N ALA A 112 -7.05 14.95 9.61
CA ALA A 112 -7.01 16.39 9.90
C ALA A 112 -8.41 16.95 10.15
N GLU A 113 -9.38 16.64 9.29
CA GLU A 113 -10.78 17.05 9.45
C GLU A 113 -11.39 16.53 10.75
N ASN A 114 -11.17 15.25 11.07
CA ASN A 114 -11.65 14.66 12.33
C ASN A 114 -11.07 15.39 13.56
N THR A 115 -9.79 15.75 13.53
CA THR A 115 -9.19 16.53 14.63
C THR A 115 -9.75 17.95 14.72
N ALA A 116 -10.06 18.59 13.59
CA ALA A 116 -10.68 19.91 13.57
C ALA A 116 -12.11 19.87 14.14
N ILE A 117 -12.91 18.89 13.72
CA ILE A 117 -14.27 18.67 14.22
C ILE A 117 -14.25 18.44 15.73
N LYS A 118 -13.36 17.57 16.24
CA LYS A 118 -13.23 17.32 17.68
C LYS A 118 -12.88 18.58 18.48
N LYS A 119 -11.99 19.43 17.95
CA LYS A 119 -11.67 20.73 18.58
C LYS A 119 -12.90 21.63 18.61
N GLN A 120 -13.63 21.70 17.51
CA GLN A 120 -14.84 22.52 17.41
C GLN A 120 -15.94 22.02 18.36
N MET A 121 -16.14 20.70 18.46
CA MET A 121 -17.07 20.07 19.39
C MET A 121 -16.75 20.47 20.84
N LYS A 122 -15.48 20.38 21.23
CA LYS A 122 -15.03 20.80 22.57
C LYS A 122 -15.32 22.28 22.85
N LEU A 123 -15.14 23.16 21.86
CA LEU A 123 -15.46 24.58 22.01
C LEU A 123 -16.96 24.80 22.21
N PHE A 124 -17.80 24.06 21.48
CA PHE A 124 -19.25 24.14 21.66
C PHE A 124 -19.71 23.59 23.00
N GLU A 125 -19.13 22.49 23.47
CA GLU A 125 -19.38 21.95 24.81
C GLU A 125 -19.07 22.99 25.90
N GLN A 126 -17.90 23.63 25.82
CA GLN A 126 -17.51 24.70 26.75
C GLN A 126 -18.47 25.90 26.71
N LYS A 127 -18.93 26.27 25.52
CA LYS A 127 -19.88 27.38 25.35
C LYS A 127 -21.24 27.02 25.96
N ILE A 128 -21.73 25.80 25.76
CA ILE A 128 -22.98 25.33 26.34
C ILE A 128 -22.88 25.34 27.87
N GLU A 129 -21.81 24.77 28.43
CA GLU A 129 -21.58 24.75 29.87
C GLU A 129 -21.58 26.16 30.47
N LEU A 130 -20.90 27.11 29.82
CA LEU A 130 -20.88 28.51 30.24
C LEU A 130 -22.28 29.13 30.22
N LEU A 131 -23.04 28.90 29.14
CA LEU A 131 -24.40 29.42 29.02
C LEU A 131 -25.34 28.85 30.09
N GLU A 132 -25.25 27.56 30.37
CA GLU A 132 -26.03 26.90 31.43
C GLU A 132 -25.67 27.44 32.81
N ARG A 133 -24.36 27.60 33.08
CA ARG A 133 -23.89 28.19 34.33
C ARG A 133 -24.40 29.63 34.50
N ASN A 134 -24.34 30.43 33.44
CA ASN A 134 -24.80 31.81 33.45
C ASN A 134 -26.32 31.90 33.65
N ALA A 135 -27.10 31.05 32.98
CA ALA A 135 -28.56 30.98 33.14
C ALA A 135 -28.96 30.61 34.58
N LYS A 136 -28.25 29.65 35.20
CA LYS A 136 -28.45 29.30 36.60
C LYS A 136 -28.02 30.43 37.55
N ALA A 137 -26.91 31.11 37.25
CA ALA A 137 -26.43 32.21 38.07
C ALA A 137 -27.34 33.45 38.02
N SER A 138 -28.07 33.67 36.91
CA SER A 138 -29.02 34.78 36.76
C SER A 138 -30.40 34.50 37.34
N THR A 139 -30.66 33.28 37.84
CA THR A 139 -31.98 32.88 38.33
C THR A 139 -31.97 32.81 39.86
N LEU A 140 -32.80 33.62 40.51
CA LEU A 140 -33.06 33.54 41.94
C LEU A 140 -34.27 32.64 42.19
N GLU A 141 -34.03 31.40 42.60
CA GLU A 141 -35.08 30.51 43.09
C GLU A 141 -35.28 30.68 44.59
N LEU A 142 -36.47 31.11 44.99
CA LEU A 142 -36.87 31.17 46.39
C LEU A 142 -37.56 29.87 46.77
N ARG A 143 -36.90 29.04 47.58
CA ARG A 143 -37.40 27.75 48.09
C ARG A 143 -37.56 27.81 49.61
N ASN A 144 -38.44 26.96 50.15
CA ASN A 144 -38.72 26.84 51.58
C ASN A 144 -39.26 28.14 52.23
N ILE A 145 -40.09 28.89 51.51
CA ILE A 145 -40.86 29.97 52.13
C ILE A 145 -41.99 29.32 52.94
N PRO A 146 -42.09 29.56 54.27
CA PRO A 146 -43.16 29.01 55.08
C PRO A 146 -44.51 29.59 54.65
N GLU A 147 -45.53 28.73 54.56
CA GLU A 147 -46.89 29.15 54.19
C GLU A 147 -47.46 30.12 55.23
N GLN A 148 -47.96 31.27 54.76
CA GLN A 148 -48.65 32.26 55.58
C GLN A 148 -50.14 32.27 55.25
N GLN A 149 -51.01 32.25 56.27
CA GLN A 149 -52.48 32.19 56.11
C GLN A 149 -53.09 33.39 55.34
N SER A 150 -52.36 34.50 55.21
CA SER A 150 -52.82 35.73 54.54
C SER A 150 -51.74 36.32 53.63
N GLU A 151 -51.19 35.49 52.75
CA GLU A 151 -50.21 35.94 51.76
C GLU A 151 -50.89 36.85 50.71
N ASN A 152 -50.41 38.09 50.60
CA ASN A 152 -50.91 39.09 49.66
C ASN A 152 -49.79 39.49 48.68
N LYS A 153 -50.13 40.00 47.50
CA LYS A 153 -49.12 40.45 46.51
C LYS A 153 -48.10 41.44 47.10
N SER A 154 -48.53 42.30 48.03
CA SER A 154 -47.64 43.23 48.73
C SER A 154 -46.63 42.53 49.66
N THR A 155 -47.01 41.45 50.34
CA THR A 155 -46.11 40.71 51.24
C THR A 155 -45.04 39.99 50.45
N LEU A 156 -45.40 39.40 49.30
CA LEU A 156 -44.44 38.75 48.40
C LEU A 156 -43.46 39.74 47.76
N VAL A 157 -43.94 40.90 47.30
CA VAL A 157 -43.08 41.98 46.76
C VAL A 157 -42.11 42.50 47.83
N SER A 158 -42.57 42.63 49.08
CA SER A 158 -41.74 43.05 50.21
C SER A 158 -40.67 42.01 50.56
N LEU A 159 -41.01 40.72 50.49
CA LEU A 159 -40.07 39.62 50.69
C LEU A 159 -38.96 39.62 49.63
N VAL A 160 -39.33 39.73 48.35
CA VAL A 160 -38.37 39.81 47.23
C VAL A 160 -37.46 41.02 47.37
N LYS A 161 -38.01 42.17 47.78
CA LYS A 161 -37.23 43.40 48.05
C LYS A 161 -36.20 43.18 49.16
N ASN A 162 -36.61 42.62 50.31
CA ASN A 162 -35.71 42.36 51.44
C ASN A 162 -34.58 41.39 51.07
N ILE A 163 -34.88 40.35 50.27
CA ILE A 163 -33.86 39.40 49.78
C ILE A 163 -32.89 40.09 48.82
N GLY A 164 -33.41 40.96 47.94
CA GLY A 164 -32.59 41.73 47.01
C GLY A 164 -31.63 42.68 47.73
N GLU A 165 -32.11 43.37 48.77
CA GLU A 165 -31.31 44.25 49.63
C GLU A 165 -30.21 43.49 50.38
N GLN A 166 -30.51 42.30 50.91
CA GLN A 166 -29.52 41.46 51.60
C GLN A 166 -28.42 40.90 50.68
N ARG A 167 -28.70 40.78 49.38
CA ARG A 167 -27.74 40.26 48.39
C ARG A 167 -27.04 41.34 47.57
N GLU A 168 -27.24 42.62 47.91
CA GLU A 168 -26.71 43.76 47.16
C GLU A 168 -27.11 43.74 45.67
N THR A 169 -28.25 43.13 45.36
CA THR A 169 -28.78 43.05 43.99
C THR A 169 -29.80 44.15 43.74
N GLU A 170 -29.69 44.81 42.58
CA GLU A 170 -30.55 45.93 42.20
C GLU A 170 -32.01 45.48 42.07
N TYR A 171 -32.89 46.09 42.87
CA TYR A 171 -34.32 45.79 42.88
C TYR A 171 -35.06 46.73 41.90
N TRP A 172 -35.78 46.15 40.94
CA TRP A 172 -36.58 46.87 39.95
C TRP A 172 -38.09 46.66 40.20
N PRO A 173 -38.76 47.56 40.97
CA PRO A 173 -40.13 47.35 41.45
C PRO A 173 -41.16 47.15 40.33
N SER A 174 -40.94 47.80 39.18
CA SER A 174 -41.83 47.76 38.01
C SER A 174 -41.81 46.43 37.26
N GLU A 175 -40.70 45.69 37.33
CA GLU A 175 -40.51 44.40 36.68
C GLU A 175 -41.10 43.28 37.55
N VAL A 176 -40.82 43.33 38.86
CA VAL A 176 -41.31 42.38 39.86
C VAL A 176 -42.84 42.41 39.95
N SER A 177 -43.44 43.61 39.95
CA SER A 177 -44.91 43.76 40.03
C SER A 177 -45.67 43.30 38.78
N ARG A 178 -44.99 43.16 37.63
CA ARG A 178 -45.58 42.63 36.38
C ARG A 178 -45.54 41.09 36.31
N ARG A 179 -44.55 40.47 36.95
CA ARG A 179 -44.31 39.01 36.87
C ARG A 179 -44.98 38.22 38.00
N ILE A 180 -45.28 38.87 39.12
CA ILE A 180 -46.11 38.38 40.23
C ILE A 180 -47.55 38.81 40.00
#